data_AF-A0A352PM05-F1
#
_entry.id   AF-A0A352PM05-F1
#
_cell.length_a   1.000
_cell.length_b   1.000
_cell.length_c   1.000
_cell.angle_alpha   90.00
_cell.angle_beta   90.00
_cell.angle_gamma   90.00
#
_symmetry.space_group_name_H-M   'P 1'
#
loop_
_entity.id
_entity.type
_entity.pdbx_description
1 polymer ?
#
loop_
_entity_poly.entity_id
_entity_poly.type
_entity_poly.pdbx_seq_one_letter_code
_entity_poly.pdbx_strand_id
1 'polypeptide(L)'
;MILWLKKRKNNMKKLSRFLFASAICLGMCGCKSSTDKKIELKRDSSLDSPIELNKTTFETKITDKDSFVVVVEASGCMSCLSFMKVLNSYMSETHAIFYTLPSTEAEKCYNYISFKITPTLFIFSEGKQIAKTDYNSGNLNTDATFKEYLSKYTYLSPVVRISEEQLQTKINNKETFIVKYSWDKCGDCSTSDKYFSEFFKKNSSVLTIYEVELSEYYDKRENKDDPIWTDMTGKYGLSKKGSEEYGWQNGVVPTYQYRKEGNIAGQAIIYNEVYETGEDQVKVTGSYYSDSPALNKTYKATKDKTAYQVYQESTAEFFLSKLKVLLNNLFKI
;
A
#
# COMPACT_ATOMS: atom_id res chain seq x y z
N MET A 1 -32.38 -30.35 -75.51
CA MET A 1 -33.85 -30.16 -75.35
C MET A 1 -34.08 -29.42 -74.04
N ILE A 2 -33.80 -28.12 -74.01
CA ILE A 2 -34.81 -27.06 -73.90
C ILE A 2 -35.96 -27.44 -72.95
N LEU A 3 -35.90 -26.80 -71.77
CA LEU A 3 -37.01 -26.31 -70.95
C LEU A 3 -38.25 -27.19 -70.85
N TRP A 4 -38.52 -27.77 -69.68
CA TRP A 4 -39.91 -27.88 -69.22
C TRP A 4 -40.04 -27.75 -67.70
N LEU A 5 -40.34 -26.51 -67.32
CA LEU A 5 -41.43 -26.13 -66.41
C LEU A 5 -41.47 -26.72 -65.00
N LYS A 6 -40.92 -25.90 -64.10
CA LYS A 6 -41.59 -25.39 -62.89
C LYS A 6 -43.13 -25.35 -63.05
N LYS A 7 -43.88 -26.18 -62.30
CA LYS A 7 -45.31 -25.93 -62.04
C LYS A 7 -45.71 -26.37 -60.63
N ARG A 8 -45.96 -25.34 -59.83
CA ARG A 8 -47.01 -25.15 -58.80
C ARG A 8 -47.34 -26.32 -57.84
N LYS A 9 -47.17 -26.16 -56.52
CA LYS A 9 -47.90 -25.31 -55.54
C LYS A 9 -48.98 -26.13 -54.81
N ASN A 10 -48.84 -26.15 -53.48
CA ASN A 10 -49.86 -26.30 -52.44
C ASN A 10 -50.45 -27.68 -52.14
N ASN A 11 -50.00 -28.24 -51.01
CA ASN A 11 -50.84 -28.63 -49.88
C ASN A 11 -49.99 -28.42 -48.60
N MET A 12 -49.99 -27.21 -48.04
CA MET A 12 -50.84 -26.79 -46.92
C MET A 12 -51.00 -27.81 -45.78
N LYS A 13 -50.45 -27.38 -44.63
CA LYS A 13 -50.90 -27.61 -43.24
C LYS A 13 -50.30 -28.82 -42.52
N LYS A 14 -49.68 -28.46 -41.39
CA LYS A 14 -49.26 -29.28 -40.24
C LYS A 14 -47.91 -29.98 -40.38
N LEU A 15 -46.85 -29.25 -40.03
CA LEU A 15 -46.04 -29.58 -38.84
C LEU A 15 -45.04 -28.43 -38.56
N SER A 16 -45.57 -27.27 -38.19
CA SER A 16 -44.78 -26.32 -37.39
C SER A 16 -44.78 -26.83 -35.96
N ARG A 17 -43.60 -27.04 -35.39
CA ARG A 17 -43.24 -27.03 -33.95
C ARG A 17 -42.14 -28.05 -33.71
N PHE A 18 -40.90 -27.70 -34.07
CA PHE A 18 -39.70 -28.23 -33.42
C PHE A 18 -38.51 -27.38 -33.90
N LEU A 19 -38.42 -26.16 -33.36
CA LEU A 19 -37.24 -25.28 -33.46
C LEU A 19 -37.44 -24.14 -32.46
N PHE A 20 -37.37 -24.47 -31.17
CA PHE A 20 -37.11 -23.50 -30.10
C PHE A 20 -36.71 -24.31 -28.86
N ALA A 21 -35.50 -24.88 -28.91
CA ALA A 21 -34.83 -25.45 -27.75
C ALA A 21 -33.62 -24.56 -27.43
N SER A 22 -33.87 -23.64 -26.50
CA SER A 22 -32.90 -23.09 -25.54
C SER A 22 -31.52 -22.68 -26.06
N ALA A 23 -31.47 -21.53 -26.73
CA ALA A 23 -30.33 -20.64 -26.63
C ALA A 23 -30.39 -19.87 -25.30
N ILE A 24 -30.16 -20.55 -24.18
CA ILE A 24 -29.95 -19.96 -22.85
C ILE A 24 -28.90 -20.81 -22.12
N CYS A 25 -27.64 -20.62 -22.48
CA CYS A 25 -26.45 -21.03 -21.71
C CYS A 25 -25.32 -20.00 -21.91
N LEU A 26 -25.67 -18.71 -21.93
CA LEU A 26 -24.71 -17.61 -21.83
C LEU A 26 -25.08 -16.80 -20.59
N GLY A 27 -24.45 -17.19 -19.50
CA GLY A 27 -24.63 -16.72 -18.13
C GLY A 27 -24.21 -17.90 -17.26
N MET A 28 -22.98 -17.98 -16.76
CA MET A 28 -22.42 -17.02 -15.83
C MET A 28 -20.89 -16.93 -16.00
N CYS A 29 -20.42 -16.13 -16.96
CA CYS A 29 -19.24 -15.31 -16.66
C CYS A 29 -19.79 -14.09 -15.94
N GLY A 30 -20.11 -14.28 -14.66
CA GLY A 30 -20.28 -13.17 -13.76
C GLY A 30 -18.95 -12.43 -13.77
N CYS A 31 -18.88 -11.34 -14.52
CA CYS A 31 -18.09 -10.21 -14.06
C CYS A 31 -18.54 -9.99 -12.63
N LYS A 32 -17.75 -10.46 -11.66
CA LYS A 32 -17.72 -9.79 -10.36
C LYS A 32 -17.43 -8.35 -10.74
N SER A 33 -18.47 -7.51 -10.79
CA SER A 33 -18.26 -6.09 -10.69
C SER A 33 -17.37 -5.95 -9.47
N SER A 34 -16.23 -5.29 -9.64
CA SER A 34 -15.25 -5.07 -8.58
C SER A 34 -15.86 -4.13 -7.55
N THR A 35 -16.81 -4.65 -6.78
CA THR A 35 -17.15 -4.15 -5.47
C THR A 35 -15.87 -4.34 -4.64
N ASP A 36 -15.42 -3.26 -3.99
CA ASP A 36 -14.40 -3.25 -2.92
C ASP A 36 -12.91 -3.03 -3.25
N LYS A 37 -12.54 -2.32 -4.32
CA LYS A 37 -11.20 -1.70 -4.37
C LYS A 37 -11.17 -0.37 -3.61
N LYS A 38 -11.21 -0.46 -2.28
CA LYS A 38 -10.83 0.66 -1.41
C LYS A 38 -9.32 0.91 -1.53
N ILE A 39 -8.92 2.18 -1.59
CA ILE A 39 -7.50 2.57 -1.54
C ILE A 39 -7.00 2.67 -0.11
N GLU A 40 -5.71 2.45 0.08
CA GLU A 40 -5.04 2.70 1.36
C GLU A 40 -4.74 4.19 1.52
N LEU A 41 -5.17 4.79 2.63
CA LEU A 41 -4.68 6.09 3.07
C LEU A 41 -3.43 5.88 3.91
N LYS A 42 -2.27 6.19 3.33
CA LYS A 42 -0.99 6.26 4.05
C LYS A 42 -1.09 7.26 5.20
N ARG A 43 -0.27 7.07 6.24
CA ARG A 43 -0.30 7.91 7.45
C ARG A 43 1.08 8.40 7.83
N ASP A 44 1.17 9.67 8.21
CA ASP A 44 2.39 10.32 8.69
C ASP A 44 2.05 11.30 9.82
N SER A 45 2.58 11.04 11.01
CA SER A 45 2.30 11.82 12.21
C SER A 45 3.04 13.15 12.28
N SER A 46 3.98 13.40 11.35
CA SER A 46 4.65 14.69 11.21
C SER A 46 3.84 15.72 10.41
N LEU A 47 2.77 15.28 9.75
CA LEU A 47 1.90 16.13 8.95
C LEU A 47 0.67 16.57 9.74
N ASP A 48 0.47 17.88 9.82
CA ASP A 48 -0.71 18.54 10.42
C ASP A 48 -1.62 19.21 9.37
N SER A 49 -1.19 19.19 8.12
CA SER A 49 -1.83 19.85 6.98
C SER A 49 -1.57 19.07 5.69
N PRO A 50 -2.47 19.16 4.69
CA PRO A 50 -2.31 18.43 3.44
C PRO A 50 -1.09 18.93 2.64
N ILE A 51 -0.47 18.02 1.88
CA ILE A 51 0.68 18.34 1.05
C ILE A 51 0.19 19.04 -0.23
N GLU A 52 0.62 20.28 -0.45
CA GLU A 52 0.32 21.00 -1.68
C GLU A 52 1.05 20.40 -2.88
N LEU A 53 0.30 20.09 -3.92
CA LEU A 53 0.79 19.65 -5.22
C LEU A 53 0.72 20.79 -6.23
N ASN A 54 1.62 20.72 -7.22
CA ASN A 54 1.53 21.46 -8.47
C ASN A 54 1.22 20.51 -9.63
N LYS A 55 1.06 21.04 -10.85
CA LYS A 55 0.81 20.22 -12.05
C LYS A 55 1.79 19.05 -12.18
N THR A 56 3.10 19.32 -12.09
CA THR A 56 4.14 18.31 -12.31
C THR A 56 4.06 17.18 -11.29
N THR A 57 4.01 17.53 -10.01
CA THR A 57 3.93 16.54 -8.91
C THR A 57 2.63 15.74 -8.94
N PHE A 58 1.51 16.37 -9.30
CA PHE A 58 0.24 15.66 -9.53
C PHE A 58 0.36 14.67 -10.71
N GLU A 59 0.87 15.09 -11.87
CA GLU A 59 1.05 14.24 -13.05
C GLU A 59 2.01 13.08 -12.80
N THR A 60 3.07 13.29 -12.02
CA THR A 60 3.98 12.25 -11.56
C THR A 60 3.23 11.18 -10.77
N LYS A 61 2.43 11.57 -9.77
CA LYS A 61 1.63 10.60 -9.00
C LYS A 61 0.70 9.77 -9.86
N ILE A 62 0.06 10.38 -10.84
CA ILE A 62 -0.80 9.68 -11.80
C ILE A 62 0.01 8.68 -12.62
N THR A 63 1.15 9.10 -13.16
CA THR A 63 2.01 8.29 -14.03
C THR A 63 2.64 7.12 -13.28
N ASP A 64 3.04 7.34 -12.03
CA ASP A 64 3.60 6.34 -11.12
C ASP A 64 2.54 5.36 -10.59
N LYS A 65 1.26 5.57 -10.96
CA LYS A 65 0.11 4.77 -10.55
C LYS A 65 -0.08 4.80 -9.03
N ASP A 66 0.14 5.96 -8.41
CA ASP A 66 -0.17 6.16 -7.00
C ASP A 66 -1.68 6.04 -6.73
N SER A 67 -2.03 5.67 -5.50
CA SER A 67 -3.38 5.81 -4.95
C SER A 67 -3.38 6.89 -3.88
N PHE A 68 -4.23 7.90 -4.01
CA PHE A 68 -4.21 9.09 -3.15
C PHE A 68 -5.53 9.85 -3.19
N VAL A 69 -5.72 10.74 -2.21
CA VAL A 69 -6.86 11.68 -2.17
C VAL A 69 -6.33 13.09 -2.31
N VAL A 70 -6.90 13.84 -3.24
CA VAL A 70 -6.53 15.23 -3.51
C VAL A 70 -7.74 16.14 -3.47
N VAL A 71 -7.56 17.32 -2.91
CA VAL A 71 -8.59 18.37 -2.85
C VAL A 71 -8.17 19.52 -3.74
N VAL A 72 -9.00 19.85 -4.73
CA VAL A 72 -8.85 21.07 -5.50
C VAL A 72 -9.46 22.22 -4.71
N GLU A 73 -8.69 23.28 -4.47
CA GLU A 73 -9.10 24.45 -3.70
C GLU A 73 -8.74 25.76 -4.42
N ALA A 74 -9.43 26.85 -4.07
CA ALA A 74 -9.17 28.17 -4.63
C ALA A 74 -8.82 29.16 -3.52
N SER A 75 -7.90 30.08 -3.81
CA SER A 75 -7.57 31.17 -2.89
C SER A 75 -8.79 32.06 -2.61
N GLY A 76 -8.99 32.48 -1.36
CA GLY A 76 -10.13 33.31 -0.95
C GLY A 76 -11.48 32.58 -0.85
N CYS A 77 -11.51 31.25 -1.02
CA CYS A 77 -12.72 30.43 -0.98
C CYS A 77 -13.19 30.13 0.46
N MET A 78 -14.29 30.72 0.90
CA MET A 78 -14.84 30.48 2.26
C MET A 78 -15.24 29.02 2.51
N SER A 79 -15.79 28.34 1.50
CA SER A 79 -16.12 26.92 1.60
C SER A 79 -14.87 26.05 1.73
N CYS A 80 -13.76 26.44 1.09
CA CYS A 80 -12.48 25.76 1.18
C CYS A 80 -11.90 25.92 2.59
N LEU A 81 -11.92 27.13 3.15
CA LEU A 81 -11.53 27.37 4.54
C LEU A 81 -12.35 26.52 5.54
N SER A 82 -13.64 26.38 5.30
CA SER A 82 -14.52 25.56 6.16
C SER A 82 -14.21 24.07 6.03
N PHE A 83 -14.00 23.59 4.81
CA PHE A 83 -13.65 22.20 4.55
C PHE A 83 -12.26 21.84 5.09
N MET A 84 -11.27 22.73 4.99
CA MET A 84 -9.93 22.46 5.51
C MET A 84 -9.91 22.28 7.02
N LYS A 85 -10.85 22.86 7.77
CA LYS A 85 -11.00 22.56 9.20
C LYS A 85 -11.42 21.10 9.44
N VAL A 86 -12.37 20.58 8.65
CA VAL A 86 -12.81 19.19 8.70
C VAL A 86 -11.68 18.25 8.28
N LEU A 87 -10.98 18.59 7.19
CA LEU A 87 -9.85 17.81 6.70
C LEU A 87 -8.72 17.74 7.72
N ASN A 88 -8.28 18.89 8.26
CA ASN A 88 -7.21 18.95 9.24
C ASN A 88 -7.59 18.28 10.56
N SER A 89 -8.86 18.36 10.98
CA SER A 89 -9.39 17.59 12.13
C SER A 89 -9.20 16.09 11.91
N TYR A 90 -9.64 15.59 10.74
CA TYR A 90 -9.47 14.19 10.37
C TYR A 90 -7.99 13.78 10.27
N MET A 91 -7.14 14.62 9.70
CA MET A 91 -5.69 14.38 9.63
C MET A 91 -5.03 14.36 11.00
N SER A 92 -5.42 15.25 11.92
CA SER A 92 -4.90 15.26 13.29
C SER A 92 -5.26 13.99 14.06
N GLU A 93 -6.50 13.51 13.89
CA GLU A 93 -6.99 12.27 14.54
C GLU A 93 -6.35 11.02 13.94
N THR A 94 -6.20 10.97 12.62
CA THR A 94 -5.85 9.73 11.90
C THR A 94 -4.42 9.70 11.40
N HIS A 95 -3.73 10.83 11.35
CA HIS A 95 -2.46 11.04 10.65
C HIS A 95 -2.51 10.72 9.15
N ALA A 96 -3.69 10.62 8.55
CA ALA A 96 -3.82 10.27 7.13
C ALA A 96 -3.22 11.38 6.23
N ILE A 97 -2.53 10.96 5.18
CA ILE A 97 -1.93 11.87 4.20
C ILE A 97 -2.98 12.26 3.17
N PHE A 98 -3.21 13.57 3.04
CA PHE A 98 -4.00 14.16 1.97
C PHE A 98 -3.16 15.15 1.18
N TYR A 99 -3.64 15.44 -0.02
CA TYR A 99 -3.02 16.39 -0.92
C TYR A 99 -3.98 17.53 -1.24
N THR A 100 -3.45 18.72 -1.48
CA THR A 100 -4.19 19.83 -2.09
C THR A 100 -3.62 20.12 -3.47
N LEU A 101 -4.45 20.68 -4.35
CA LEU A 101 -4.04 21.15 -5.67
C LEU A 101 -4.72 22.50 -5.91
N PRO A 102 -3.98 23.63 -5.97
CA PRO A 102 -4.56 24.92 -6.25
C PRO A 102 -5.34 24.90 -7.56
N SER A 103 -6.48 25.58 -7.63
CA SER A 103 -7.38 25.55 -8.80
C SER A 103 -6.68 25.97 -10.09
N THR A 104 -5.76 26.92 -10.00
CA THR A 104 -4.92 27.39 -11.11
C THR A 104 -3.95 26.33 -11.63
N GLU A 105 -3.49 25.42 -10.77
CA GLU A 105 -2.71 24.24 -11.16
C GLU A 105 -3.62 23.13 -11.70
N ALA A 106 -4.77 22.90 -11.05
CA ALA A 106 -5.75 21.90 -11.44
C ALA A 106 -6.33 22.15 -12.85
N GLU A 107 -6.53 23.40 -13.25
CA GLU A 107 -6.95 23.78 -14.62
C GLU A 107 -5.96 23.31 -15.69
N LYS A 108 -4.66 23.23 -15.36
CA LYS A 108 -3.62 22.72 -16.27
C LYS A 108 -3.61 21.19 -16.35
N CYS A 109 -4.31 20.50 -15.45
CA CYS A 109 -4.44 19.04 -15.36
C CYS A 109 -5.74 18.52 -15.98
N TYR A 110 -6.35 19.26 -16.92
CA TYR A 110 -7.66 18.97 -17.52
C TYR A 110 -7.80 17.57 -18.17
N ASN A 111 -6.69 16.92 -18.52
CA ASN A 111 -6.66 15.54 -19.04
C ASN A 111 -6.99 14.49 -17.97
N TYR A 112 -6.86 14.83 -16.68
CA TYR A 112 -6.99 13.89 -15.56
C TYR A 112 -8.17 14.23 -14.63
N ILE A 113 -8.46 15.52 -14.47
CA ILE A 113 -9.52 16.02 -13.59
C ILE A 113 -10.34 17.11 -14.27
N SER A 114 -11.59 17.23 -13.86
CA SER A 114 -12.45 18.35 -14.20
C SER A 114 -13.28 18.72 -12.98
N PHE A 115 -13.30 20.01 -12.62
CA PHE A 115 -14.06 20.55 -11.50
C PHE A 115 -14.78 21.84 -11.93
N LYS A 116 -15.86 22.18 -11.23
CA LYS A 116 -16.66 23.40 -11.51
C LYS A 116 -16.73 24.35 -10.33
N ILE A 117 -16.62 23.79 -9.12
CA ILE A 117 -16.68 24.52 -7.86
C ILE A 117 -15.54 24.05 -6.97
N THR A 118 -15.19 24.83 -5.96
CA THR A 118 -14.20 24.47 -4.96
C THR A 118 -14.81 24.57 -3.55
N PRO A 119 -14.38 23.70 -2.61
CA PRO A 119 -13.44 22.61 -2.81
C PRO A 119 -14.10 21.39 -3.49
N THR A 120 -13.33 20.70 -4.34
CA THR A 120 -13.70 19.42 -4.94
C THR A 120 -12.67 18.37 -4.53
N LEU A 121 -13.14 17.25 -3.99
CA LEU A 121 -12.31 16.13 -3.60
C LEU A 121 -12.32 15.06 -4.70
N PHE A 122 -11.14 14.52 -4.99
CA PHE A 122 -10.92 13.43 -5.91
C PHE A 122 -10.20 12.28 -5.21
N ILE A 123 -10.57 11.06 -5.56
CA ILE A 123 -9.91 9.84 -5.07
C ILE A 123 -9.34 9.10 -6.28
N PHE A 124 -8.05 8.81 -6.22
CA PHE A 124 -7.30 8.09 -7.25
C PHE A 124 -6.89 6.72 -6.74
N SER A 125 -7.07 5.70 -7.58
CA SER A 125 -6.54 4.34 -7.39
C SER A 125 -5.70 3.97 -8.59
N GLU A 126 -4.45 3.58 -8.36
CA GLU A 126 -3.53 3.15 -9.42
C GLU A 126 -3.44 4.19 -10.57
N GLY A 127 -3.39 5.48 -10.24
CA GLY A 127 -3.36 6.59 -11.20
C GLY A 127 -4.70 6.92 -11.89
N LYS A 128 -5.80 6.27 -11.51
CA LYS A 128 -7.13 6.49 -12.12
C LYS A 128 -8.11 7.10 -11.12
N GLN A 129 -8.85 8.12 -11.55
CA GLN A 129 -9.93 8.69 -10.74
C GLN A 129 -11.04 7.65 -10.53
N ILE A 130 -11.31 7.30 -9.27
CA ILE A 130 -12.37 6.34 -8.89
C ILE A 130 -13.55 7.01 -8.18
N ALA A 131 -13.35 8.20 -7.61
CA ALA A 131 -14.41 8.97 -7.01
C ALA A 131 -14.13 10.47 -7.15
N LYS A 132 -15.22 11.24 -7.14
CA LYS A 132 -15.22 12.70 -7.14
C LYS A 132 -16.43 13.16 -6.33
N THR A 133 -16.26 14.18 -5.51
CA THR A 133 -17.39 14.90 -4.91
C THR A 133 -17.03 16.34 -4.68
N ASP A 134 -18.04 17.20 -4.72
CA ASP A 134 -17.87 18.62 -4.40
C ASP A 134 -18.42 18.88 -3.00
N TYR A 135 -17.90 19.89 -2.31
CA TYR A 135 -18.26 20.20 -0.91
C TYR A 135 -19.75 20.14 -0.59
N ASN A 136 -20.59 20.78 -1.42
CA ASN A 136 -22.03 20.86 -1.21
C ASN A 136 -22.75 19.52 -1.52
N SER A 137 -22.37 18.84 -2.60
CA SER A 137 -23.05 17.61 -3.04
C SER A 137 -22.67 16.40 -2.20
N GLY A 138 -21.43 16.36 -1.72
CA GLY A 138 -20.94 15.33 -0.79
C GLY A 138 -21.34 15.57 0.66
N ASN A 139 -21.91 16.73 0.98
CA ASN A 139 -22.17 17.17 2.36
C ASN A 139 -20.91 17.04 3.24
N LEU A 140 -19.75 17.47 2.74
CA LEU A 140 -18.45 17.26 3.40
C LEU A 140 -18.14 18.30 4.50
N ASN A 141 -19.18 18.96 5.02
CA ASN A 141 -19.10 20.07 5.96
C ASN A 141 -18.97 19.65 7.43
N THR A 142 -18.99 18.35 7.73
CA THR A 142 -18.81 17.81 9.09
C THR A 142 -17.86 16.63 9.10
N ASP A 143 -17.19 16.39 10.23
CA ASP A 143 -16.30 15.24 10.41
C ASP A 143 -17.02 13.91 10.16
N ALA A 144 -18.28 13.78 10.62
CA ALA A 144 -19.06 12.55 10.46
C ALA A 144 -19.34 12.22 8.99
N THR A 145 -19.82 13.21 8.23
CA THR A 145 -20.17 13.03 6.82
C THR A 145 -18.93 12.86 5.94
N PHE A 146 -17.83 13.55 6.27
CA PHE A 146 -16.55 13.35 5.61
C PHE A 146 -15.99 11.93 5.84
N LYS A 147 -15.99 11.45 7.09
CA LYS A 147 -15.61 10.08 7.46
C LYS A 147 -16.46 9.05 6.72
N GLU A 148 -17.78 9.24 6.70
CA GLU A 148 -18.69 8.35 5.99
C GLU A 148 -18.37 8.29 4.49
N TYR A 149 -18.16 9.44 3.85
CA TYR A 149 -17.80 9.52 2.43
C TYR A 149 -16.48 8.79 2.15
N LEU A 150 -15.42 9.08 2.90
CA LEU A 150 -14.11 8.44 2.72
C LEU A 150 -14.19 6.92 2.90
N SER A 151 -14.93 6.45 3.92
CA SER A 151 -15.02 5.02 4.24
C SER A 151 -15.57 4.16 3.09
N LYS A 152 -16.28 4.76 2.13
CA LYS A 152 -16.78 4.07 0.91
C LYS A 152 -15.64 3.70 -0.04
N TYR A 153 -14.57 4.47 -0.04
CA TYR A 153 -13.48 4.38 -1.03
C TYR A 153 -12.12 4.12 -0.42
N THR A 154 -11.97 4.25 0.90
CA THR A 154 -10.65 4.17 1.55
C THR A 154 -10.66 3.30 2.80
N TYR A 155 -9.48 2.85 3.19
CA TYR A 155 -9.16 2.35 4.53
C TYR A 155 -7.89 3.02 5.02
N LEU A 156 -7.74 3.17 6.34
CA LEU A 156 -6.52 3.73 6.93
C LEU A 156 -5.42 2.67 6.92
N SER A 157 -4.20 3.06 6.55
CA SER A 157 -3.05 2.19 6.72
C SER A 157 -2.88 1.82 8.20
N PRO A 158 -2.55 0.56 8.54
CA PRO A 158 -2.12 0.25 9.89
C PRO A 158 -0.73 0.83 10.18
N VAL A 159 0.03 1.24 9.16
CA VAL A 159 1.37 1.81 9.30
C VAL A 159 1.29 3.32 9.45
N VAL A 160 1.96 3.87 10.47
CA VAL A 160 2.03 5.31 10.76
C VAL A 160 3.48 5.73 10.78
N ARG A 161 3.89 6.56 9.81
CA ARG A 161 5.23 7.15 9.81
C ARG A 161 5.40 8.09 11.00
N ILE A 162 6.52 7.94 11.71
CA ILE A 162 6.91 8.78 12.84
C ILE A 162 8.36 9.22 12.67
N SER A 163 8.72 10.35 13.26
CA SER A 163 10.11 10.78 13.38
C SER A 163 10.88 9.92 14.38
N GLU A 164 12.21 9.97 14.30
CA GLU A 164 13.07 9.33 15.29
C GLU A 164 12.85 9.90 16.70
N GLU A 165 12.59 11.21 16.82
CA GLU A 165 12.28 11.85 18.10
C GLU A 165 11.00 11.29 18.72
N GLN A 166 9.95 11.10 17.91
CA GLN A 166 8.71 10.48 18.36
C GLN A 166 8.94 9.03 18.79
N LEU A 167 9.74 8.26 18.04
CA LEU A 167 10.14 6.91 18.44
C LEU A 167 10.83 6.92 19.80
N GLN A 168 11.81 7.81 19.99
CA GLN A 168 12.56 7.89 21.25
C GLN A 168 11.67 8.30 22.41
N THR A 169 10.71 9.20 22.18
CA THR A 169 9.71 9.60 23.17
C THR A 169 8.88 8.40 23.61
N LYS A 170 8.41 7.56 22.68
CA LYS A 170 7.66 6.33 23.00
C LYS A 170 8.49 5.34 23.81
N ILE A 171 9.75 5.16 23.46
CA ILE A 171 10.68 4.30 24.20
C ILE A 171 10.87 4.82 25.63
N ASN A 172 11.16 6.12 25.79
CA ASN A 172 11.39 6.75 27.09
C ASN A 172 10.16 6.72 27.98
N ASN A 173 8.97 6.88 27.40
CA ASN A 173 7.68 6.78 28.09
C ASN A 173 7.30 5.34 28.44
N LYS A 174 8.15 4.35 28.11
CA LYS A 174 7.91 2.93 28.34
C LYS A 174 6.60 2.46 27.72
N GLU A 175 6.30 2.94 26.52
CA GLU A 175 5.15 2.45 25.77
C GLU A 175 5.38 1.01 25.27
N THR A 176 4.29 0.31 25.00
CA THR A 176 4.30 -1.01 24.35
C THR A 176 3.74 -0.87 22.94
N PHE A 177 4.54 -1.21 21.92
CA PHE A 177 4.20 -0.95 20.52
C PHE A 177 5.01 -1.81 19.55
N ILE A 178 4.64 -1.76 18.27
CA ILE A 178 5.41 -2.33 17.15
C ILE A 178 5.98 -1.17 16.33
N VAL A 179 7.26 -1.25 15.97
CA VAL A 179 7.91 -0.34 15.03
C VAL A 179 8.52 -1.11 13.85
N LYS A 180 8.28 -0.63 12.64
CA LYS A 180 8.93 -1.05 11.39
C LYS A 180 10.05 -0.05 11.09
N TYR A 181 11.24 -0.56 10.85
CA TYR A 181 12.34 0.21 10.29
C TYR A 181 12.40 -0.09 8.79
N SER A 182 12.39 0.95 7.96
CA SER A 182 12.35 0.84 6.51
C SER A 182 13.30 1.84 5.84
N TRP A 183 13.47 1.68 4.54
CA TRP A 183 14.21 2.60 3.69
C TRP A 183 13.46 2.74 2.35
N ASP A 184 13.16 3.94 1.89
CA ASP A 184 12.24 4.14 0.75
C ASP A 184 12.77 3.53 -0.57
N LYS A 185 14.08 3.33 -0.72
CA LYS A 185 14.71 2.66 -1.89
C LYS A 185 15.00 1.17 -1.67
N CYS A 186 14.55 0.61 -0.56
CA CYS A 186 14.74 -0.79 -0.20
C CYS A 186 13.82 -1.71 -1.01
N GLY A 187 14.41 -2.55 -1.87
CA GLY A 187 13.67 -3.53 -2.66
C GLY A 187 12.89 -4.52 -1.80
N ASP A 188 13.48 -5.03 -0.72
CA ASP A 188 12.81 -5.96 0.21
C ASP A 188 11.63 -5.33 0.94
N CYS A 189 11.73 -4.04 1.28
CA CYS A 189 10.69 -3.28 1.94
C CYS A 189 9.46 -3.18 1.04
N SER A 190 9.66 -2.69 -0.20
CA SER A 190 8.63 -2.61 -1.24
C SER A 190 8.00 -3.98 -1.53
N THR A 191 8.82 -5.02 -1.68
CA THR A 191 8.34 -6.38 -1.95
C THR A 191 7.50 -6.92 -0.79
N SER A 192 7.94 -6.75 0.45
CA SER A 192 7.19 -7.19 1.63
C SER A 192 5.85 -6.46 1.76
N ASP A 193 5.82 -5.15 1.56
CA ASP A 193 4.59 -4.35 1.63
C ASP A 193 3.58 -4.81 0.58
N LYS A 194 4.05 -5.13 -0.63
CA LYS A 194 3.22 -5.71 -1.69
C LYS A 194 2.62 -7.06 -1.27
N TYR A 195 3.45 -8.01 -0.82
CA TYR A 195 2.98 -9.35 -0.46
C TYR A 195 2.11 -9.36 0.80
N PHE A 196 2.32 -8.42 1.72
CA PHE A 196 1.58 -8.37 3.00
C PHE A 196 0.36 -7.44 2.96
N SER A 197 0.15 -6.73 1.85
CA SER A 197 -0.93 -5.74 1.68
C SER A 197 -2.32 -6.26 2.06
N GLU A 198 -2.72 -7.45 1.63
CA GLU A 198 -4.02 -8.03 2.01
C GLU A 198 -4.14 -8.33 3.51
N PHE A 199 -3.04 -8.74 4.15
CA PHE A 199 -3.01 -8.94 5.60
C PHE A 199 -3.17 -7.61 6.34
N PHE A 200 -2.47 -6.56 5.91
CA PHE A 200 -2.58 -5.22 6.50
C PHE A 200 -3.97 -4.62 6.29
N LYS A 201 -4.53 -4.74 5.07
CA LYS A 201 -5.88 -4.30 4.75
C LYS A 201 -6.92 -4.96 5.64
N LYS A 202 -6.88 -6.30 5.77
CA LYS A 202 -7.83 -7.08 6.57
C LYS A 202 -7.81 -6.69 8.06
N ASN A 203 -6.65 -6.29 8.57
CA ASN A 203 -6.44 -6.01 10.00
C ASN A 203 -6.24 -4.52 10.31
N SER A 204 -6.51 -3.65 9.35
CA SER A 204 -6.27 -2.19 9.45
C SER A 204 -7.01 -1.50 10.59
N SER A 205 -8.13 -2.06 11.06
CA SER A 205 -8.90 -1.50 12.17
C SER A 205 -8.34 -1.81 13.56
N VAL A 206 -7.42 -2.78 13.67
CA VAL A 206 -6.85 -3.21 14.96
C VAL A 206 -5.34 -3.03 15.03
N LEU A 207 -4.66 -3.05 13.88
CA LEU A 207 -3.23 -2.88 13.80
C LEU A 207 -2.83 -1.41 13.85
N THR A 208 -1.83 -1.10 14.66
CA THR A 208 -1.04 0.13 14.55
C THR A 208 0.44 -0.23 14.64
N ILE A 209 1.15 0.02 13.56
CA ILE A 209 2.58 -0.19 13.42
C ILE A 209 3.21 1.16 13.16
N TYR A 210 4.14 1.60 14.00
CA TYR A 210 4.89 2.82 13.71
C TYR A 210 5.98 2.53 12.69
N GLU A 211 6.27 3.45 11.79
CA GLU A 211 7.36 3.30 10.82
C GLU A 211 8.38 4.42 10.99
N VAL A 212 9.64 4.04 11.09
CA VAL A 212 10.78 4.95 11.03
C VAL A 212 11.54 4.67 9.74
N GLU A 213 11.58 5.68 8.89
CA GLU A 213 12.28 5.66 7.62
C GLU A 213 13.75 6.05 7.85
N LEU A 214 14.69 5.28 7.28
CA LEU A 214 16.13 5.40 7.55
C LEU A 214 16.97 5.88 6.35
N SER A 215 16.39 6.46 5.30
CA SER A 215 17.10 7.03 4.14
C SER A 215 18.21 7.98 4.58
N GLU A 216 17.97 8.81 5.59
CA GLU A 216 18.99 9.73 6.09
C GLU A 216 20.29 9.02 6.50
N TYR A 217 20.18 7.82 7.07
CA TYR A 217 21.33 7.04 7.51
C TYR A 217 21.87 6.15 6.39
N TYR A 218 20.96 5.54 5.62
CA TYR A 218 21.31 4.56 4.59
C TYR A 218 21.94 5.23 3.36
N ASP A 219 21.39 6.35 2.90
CA ASP A 219 21.86 7.03 1.68
C ASP A 219 23.17 7.80 1.90
N LYS A 220 23.48 8.18 3.15
CA LYS A 220 24.68 8.94 3.50
C LYS A 220 25.89 8.07 3.83
N ARG A 221 25.73 6.76 3.98
CA ARG A 221 26.82 5.86 4.35
C ARG A 221 27.73 5.55 3.16
N GLU A 222 29.02 5.38 3.42
CA GLU A 222 29.97 4.94 2.40
C GLU A 222 29.83 3.44 2.10
N ASN A 223 29.55 2.65 3.13
CA ASN A 223 29.39 1.20 3.04
C ASN A 223 28.55 0.67 4.23
N LYS A 224 28.34 -0.64 4.30
CA LYS A 224 27.51 -1.28 5.33
C LYS A 224 28.08 -1.24 6.76
N ASP A 225 29.37 -0.93 6.90
CA ASP A 225 30.11 -0.88 8.16
C ASP A 225 30.32 0.57 8.64
N ASP A 226 29.78 1.55 7.91
CA ASP A 226 29.87 2.98 8.22
C ASP A 226 29.25 3.30 9.61
N PRO A 227 29.90 4.12 10.46
CA PRO A 227 29.36 4.57 11.73
C PRO A 227 27.97 5.21 11.66
N ILE A 228 27.66 5.99 10.61
CA ILE A 228 26.34 6.62 10.43
C ILE A 228 25.24 5.56 10.45
N TRP A 229 25.48 4.44 9.77
CA TRP A 229 24.53 3.32 9.73
C TRP A 229 24.62 2.47 11.01
N THR A 230 25.83 2.06 11.39
CA THR A 230 26.03 1.06 12.45
C THR A 230 25.74 1.60 13.85
N ASP A 231 25.89 2.91 14.10
CA ASP A 231 25.50 3.53 15.36
C ASP A 231 23.98 3.69 15.46
N MET A 232 23.31 4.05 14.35
CA MET A 232 21.85 4.07 14.27
C MET A 232 21.27 2.67 14.51
N THR A 233 21.72 1.65 13.76
CA THR A 233 21.22 0.28 13.95
C THR A 233 21.63 -0.32 15.29
N GLY A 234 22.78 0.07 15.84
CA GLY A 234 23.21 -0.28 17.19
C GLY A 234 22.29 0.33 18.26
N LYS A 235 22.00 1.63 18.17
CA LYS A 235 21.16 2.37 19.12
C LYS A 235 19.79 1.72 19.33
N TYR A 236 19.18 1.21 18.26
CA TYR A 236 17.85 0.60 18.31
C TYR A 236 17.86 -0.94 18.34
N GLY A 237 19.03 -1.56 18.51
CA GLY A 237 19.15 -3.02 18.63
C GLY A 237 18.81 -3.80 17.37
N LEU A 238 18.95 -3.18 16.19
CA LEU A 238 18.74 -3.84 14.90
C LEU A 238 19.95 -4.68 14.48
N SER A 239 21.14 -4.27 14.94
CA SER A 239 22.40 -4.98 14.70
C SER A 239 22.80 -5.84 15.89
N LYS A 240 23.70 -6.81 15.66
CA LYS A 240 24.27 -7.64 16.74
C LYS A 240 25.02 -6.81 17.80
N LYS A 241 25.59 -5.67 17.40
CA LYS A 241 26.23 -4.70 18.31
C LYS A 241 25.21 -4.09 19.28
N GLY A 242 23.99 -3.83 18.81
CA GLY A 242 22.92 -3.24 19.61
C GLY A 242 22.11 -4.25 20.42
N SER A 243 21.99 -5.49 19.95
CA SER A 243 21.32 -6.58 20.64
C SER A 243 21.86 -7.93 20.15
N GLU A 244 22.49 -8.70 21.03
CA GLU A 244 22.97 -10.04 20.71
C GLU A 244 21.81 -11.02 20.47
N GLU A 245 20.71 -10.84 21.20
CA GLU A 245 19.52 -11.72 21.14
C GLU A 245 18.68 -11.47 19.90
N TYR A 246 18.42 -10.20 19.56
CA TYR A 246 17.44 -9.84 18.53
C TYR A 246 18.06 -9.21 17.27
N GLY A 247 19.30 -8.73 17.35
CA GLY A 247 19.95 -8.03 16.24
C GLY A 247 20.52 -8.98 15.18
N TRP A 248 20.60 -8.49 13.94
CA TRP A 248 21.16 -9.24 12.82
C TRP A 248 22.20 -8.44 12.05
N GLN A 249 23.39 -9.03 11.88
CA GLN A 249 24.52 -8.39 11.20
C GLN A 249 24.75 -6.95 11.70
N ASN A 250 24.90 -6.00 10.77
CA ASN A 250 25.03 -4.57 11.02
C ASN A 250 23.69 -3.84 11.07
N GLY A 251 22.59 -4.58 11.23
CA GLY A 251 21.23 -4.08 11.10
C GLY A 251 20.79 -4.06 9.65
N VAL A 252 19.55 -4.46 9.44
CA VAL A 252 18.94 -4.64 8.12
C VAL A 252 17.50 -4.12 8.13
N VAL A 253 16.98 -3.82 6.95
CA VAL A 253 15.59 -3.37 6.75
C VAL A 253 14.98 -4.13 5.57
N PRO A 254 13.69 -4.49 5.60
CA PRO A 254 12.71 -4.15 6.63
C PRO A 254 12.82 -5.02 7.88
N THR A 255 12.77 -4.37 9.05
CA THR A 255 12.76 -5.04 10.36
C THR A 255 11.60 -4.51 11.19
N TYR A 256 10.76 -5.42 11.68
CA TYR A 256 9.70 -5.11 12.64
C TYR A 256 10.20 -5.47 14.04
N GLN A 257 9.96 -4.59 15.00
CA GLN A 257 10.42 -4.76 16.37
C GLN A 257 9.26 -4.55 17.33
N TYR A 258 9.05 -5.53 18.20
CA TYR A 258 8.13 -5.43 19.32
C TYR A 258 8.85 -4.84 20.52
N ARG A 259 8.33 -3.71 20.99
CA ARG A 259 8.78 -3.02 22.19
C ARG A 259 7.75 -3.26 23.28
N LYS A 260 8.17 -3.83 24.41
CA LYS A 260 7.36 -3.96 25.62
C LYS A 260 7.96 -3.07 26.70
N GLU A 261 7.19 -2.09 27.16
CA GLU A 261 7.63 -1.13 28.17
C GLU A 261 8.96 -0.43 27.78
N GLY A 262 9.10 -0.06 26.51
CA GLY A 262 10.31 0.54 25.92
C GLY A 262 11.45 -0.44 25.59
N ASN A 263 11.42 -1.66 26.12
CA ASN A 263 12.46 -2.68 25.88
C ASN A 263 12.16 -3.51 24.63
N ILE A 264 13.21 -3.98 23.94
CA ILE A 264 13.04 -4.93 22.83
C ILE A 264 12.58 -6.26 23.40
N ALA A 265 11.44 -6.77 22.93
CA ALA A 265 10.86 -8.04 23.35
C ALA A 265 10.66 -9.01 22.18
N GLY A 266 11.02 -8.60 20.96
CA GLY A 266 10.99 -9.46 19.78
C GLY A 266 11.30 -8.70 18.51
N GLN A 267 11.76 -9.41 17.49
CA GLN A 267 11.97 -8.88 16.14
C GLN A 267 11.49 -9.87 15.08
N ALA A 268 10.96 -9.32 13.99
CA ALA A 268 10.73 -10.01 12.74
C ALA A 268 11.48 -9.27 11.63
N ILE A 269 12.62 -9.84 11.24
CA ILE A 269 13.39 -9.41 10.08
C ILE A 269 12.73 -10.01 8.85
N ILE A 270 12.43 -9.20 7.86
CA ILE A 270 11.74 -9.65 6.66
C ILE A 270 12.74 -9.58 5.50
N TYR A 271 12.96 -10.72 4.84
CA TYR A 271 14.07 -10.90 3.90
C TYR A 271 15.43 -10.60 4.56
N ASN A 272 16.45 -10.14 3.82
CA ASN A 272 17.80 -9.87 4.34
C ASN A 272 18.59 -11.11 4.84
N GLU A 273 18.50 -12.20 4.07
CA GLU A 273 19.37 -13.34 4.25
C GLU A 273 20.79 -13.08 3.70
N VAL A 274 21.71 -14.01 3.91
CA VAL A 274 23.05 -13.98 3.31
C VAL A 274 23.01 -14.79 2.03
N TYR A 275 23.57 -14.23 0.96
CA TYR A 275 23.47 -14.79 -0.37
C TYR A 275 24.85 -15.02 -1.01
N GLU A 276 24.97 -16.12 -1.74
CA GLU A 276 25.95 -16.31 -2.81
C GLU A 276 25.23 -16.06 -4.14
N THR A 277 25.63 -15.02 -4.87
CA THR A 277 25.04 -14.65 -6.16
C THR A 277 25.85 -15.21 -7.32
N GLY A 278 25.20 -15.94 -8.22
CA GLY A 278 25.70 -16.29 -9.54
C GLY A 278 24.91 -15.58 -10.64
N GLU A 279 25.32 -15.75 -11.90
CA GLU A 279 24.75 -15.05 -13.06
C GLU A 279 23.22 -15.14 -13.14
N ASP A 280 22.66 -16.35 -12.93
CA ASP A 280 21.20 -16.61 -12.98
C ASP A 280 20.66 -17.28 -11.70
N GLN A 281 21.40 -17.20 -10.59
CA GLN A 281 21.03 -17.91 -9.37
C GLN A 281 21.40 -17.16 -8.10
N VAL A 282 20.60 -17.39 -7.07
CA VAL A 282 20.86 -16.92 -5.70
C VAL A 282 20.82 -18.14 -4.80
N LYS A 283 21.90 -18.38 -4.07
CA LYS A 283 21.93 -19.39 -3.00
C LYS A 283 21.92 -18.70 -1.65
N VAL A 284 20.98 -19.09 -0.80
CA VAL A 284 20.89 -18.59 0.57
C VAL A 284 21.84 -19.38 1.44
N THR A 285 22.81 -18.71 2.07
CA THR A 285 23.85 -19.33 2.89
C THR A 285 23.76 -18.99 4.37
N GLY A 286 22.96 -18.00 4.74
CA GLY A 286 22.74 -17.62 6.12
C GLY A 286 21.40 -16.93 6.29
N SER A 287 20.77 -17.11 7.44
CA SER A 287 19.48 -16.49 7.75
C SER A 287 19.44 -16.11 9.22
N TYR A 288 18.68 -15.06 9.55
CA TYR A 288 18.33 -14.76 10.93
C TYR A 288 17.50 -15.90 11.54
N TYR A 289 16.66 -16.54 10.74
CA TYR A 289 15.82 -17.65 11.18
C TYR A 289 16.48 -18.99 10.86
N SER A 290 16.80 -19.75 11.91
CA SER A 290 17.34 -21.11 11.76
C SER A 290 16.37 -22.07 11.06
N ASP A 291 15.06 -21.78 11.13
CA ASP A 291 13.99 -22.56 10.47
C ASP A 291 13.59 -21.99 9.10
N SER A 292 14.38 -21.06 8.52
CA SER A 292 14.09 -20.54 7.19
C SER A 292 14.06 -21.67 6.16
N PRO A 293 12.95 -21.82 5.40
CA PRO A 293 12.85 -22.83 4.35
C PRO A 293 13.79 -22.53 3.19
N ALA A 294 14.39 -21.34 3.12
CA ALA A 294 15.32 -20.95 2.06
C ALA A 294 16.77 -21.32 2.38
N LEU A 295 17.09 -21.57 3.66
CA LEU A 295 18.47 -21.82 4.08
C LEU A 295 19.09 -22.99 3.32
N ASN A 296 20.27 -22.76 2.74
CA ASN A 296 21.02 -23.69 1.88
C ASN A 296 20.32 -24.08 0.57
N LYS A 297 19.28 -23.36 0.14
CA LYS A 297 18.64 -23.57 -1.17
C LYS A 297 19.17 -22.61 -2.21
N THR A 298 19.15 -23.08 -3.46
CA THR A 298 19.45 -22.29 -4.64
C THR A 298 18.17 -22.00 -5.42
N TYR A 299 17.95 -20.73 -5.71
CA TYR A 299 16.87 -20.23 -6.54
C TYR A 299 17.45 -19.83 -7.89
N LYS A 300 16.72 -20.14 -8.97
CA LYS A 300 17.13 -19.80 -10.34
C LYS A 300 16.20 -18.76 -10.93
N ALA A 301 16.73 -17.91 -11.79
CA ALA A 301 15.95 -17.00 -12.59
C ALA A 301 14.97 -17.79 -13.48
N THR A 302 13.85 -17.16 -13.80
CA THR A 302 12.88 -17.63 -14.80
C THR A 302 12.82 -16.63 -15.94
N LYS A 303 12.02 -16.92 -16.97
CA LYS A 303 11.83 -16.01 -18.11
C LYS A 303 11.41 -14.60 -17.69
N ASP A 304 10.61 -14.48 -16.63
CA ASP A 304 9.96 -13.22 -16.25
C ASP A 304 10.41 -12.68 -14.88
N LYS A 305 11.28 -13.39 -14.16
CA LYS A 305 11.70 -13.05 -12.79
C LYS A 305 13.16 -13.36 -12.56
N THR A 306 13.86 -12.45 -11.87
CA THR A 306 15.22 -12.71 -11.39
C THR A 306 15.22 -13.82 -10.34
N ALA A 307 16.37 -14.47 -10.11
CA ALA A 307 16.50 -15.47 -9.06
C ALA A 307 16.10 -14.93 -7.67
N TYR A 308 16.38 -13.65 -7.41
CA TYR A 308 16.02 -12.99 -6.16
C TYR A 308 14.51 -12.79 -6.01
N GLN A 309 13.81 -12.40 -7.06
CA GLN A 309 12.34 -12.28 -7.05
C GLN A 309 11.67 -13.63 -6.82
N VAL A 310 12.18 -14.70 -7.43
CA VAL A 310 11.70 -16.07 -7.20
C VAL A 310 11.88 -16.47 -5.74
N TYR A 311 13.03 -16.16 -5.14
CA TYR A 311 13.28 -16.35 -3.72
C TYR A 311 12.25 -15.60 -2.85
N GLN A 312 12.09 -14.29 -3.06
CA GLN A 312 11.20 -13.44 -2.26
C GLN A 312 9.75 -13.93 -2.30
N GLU A 313 9.27 -14.32 -3.49
CA GLU A 313 7.91 -14.84 -3.69
C GLU A 313 7.72 -16.19 -2.99
N SER A 314 8.67 -17.12 -3.15
CA SER A 314 8.56 -18.47 -2.57
C SER A 314 8.63 -18.49 -1.05
N THR A 315 9.11 -17.41 -0.43
CA THR A 315 9.33 -17.29 1.02
C THR A 315 8.41 -16.26 1.68
N ALA A 316 7.58 -15.54 0.91
CA ALA A 316 6.73 -14.47 1.42
C ALA A 316 5.83 -14.94 2.58
N GLU A 317 5.17 -16.10 2.44
CA GLU A 317 4.31 -16.65 3.50
C GLU A 317 5.08 -17.00 4.78
N PHE A 318 6.33 -17.47 4.65
CA PHE A 318 7.18 -17.74 5.81
C PHE A 318 7.46 -16.45 6.57
N PHE A 319 7.92 -15.39 5.89
CA PHE A 319 8.18 -14.11 6.55
C PHE A 319 6.92 -13.44 7.10
N LEU A 320 5.79 -13.55 6.40
CA LEU A 320 4.49 -13.10 6.92
C LEU A 320 4.11 -13.85 8.19
N SER A 321 4.39 -15.16 8.28
CA SER A 321 4.13 -15.94 9.50
C SER A 321 4.97 -15.45 10.68
N LYS A 322 6.25 -15.09 10.47
CA LYS A 322 7.11 -14.50 11.50
C LYS A 322 6.57 -13.16 11.98
N LEU A 323 6.12 -12.32 11.05
CA LEU A 323 5.47 -11.06 11.39
C LEU A 323 4.19 -11.29 12.20
N LYS A 324 3.32 -12.23 11.80
CA LYS A 324 2.09 -12.56 12.56
C LYS A 324 2.38 -13.00 13.99
N VAL A 325 3.37 -13.86 14.19
CA VAL A 325 3.81 -14.28 15.54
C VAL A 325 4.24 -13.08 16.37
N LEU A 326 5.02 -12.16 15.79
CA LEU A 326 5.43 -10.93 16.46
C LEU A 326 4.23 -10.05 16.84
N LEU A 327 3.29 -9.84 15.90
CA LEU A 327 2.11 -8.99 16.09
C LEU A 327 1.12 -9.57 17.12
N ASN A 328 1.05 -10.89 17.24
CA ASN A 328 0.17 -11.56 18.20
C ASN A 328 0.53 -11.31 19.66
N ASN A 329 1.73 -10.80 19.93
CA ASN A 329 2.08 -10.29 21.25
C ASN A 329 1.24 -9.08 21.67
N LEU A 330 0.66 -8.33 20.72
CA LEU A 330 -0.07 -7.09 20.99
C LEU A 330 -1.53 -7.12 20.51
N PHE A 331 -1.82 -7.70 19.35
CA PHE A 331 -3.08 -7.43 18.66
C PHE A 331 -4.07 -8.61 18.57
N LYS A 332 -3.74 -9.80 19.09
CA LYS A 332 -4.58 -11.03 19.02
C LYS A 332 -5.20 -11.27 17.62
N ILE A 333 -4.36 -11.55 16.62
CA ILE A 333 -4.75 -11.67 15.20
C ILE A 333 -4.62 -13.10 14.67
#